data_AF-A0A539DYF1-F1
#
_entry.id   AF-A0A539DYF1-F1
#
_cell.length_a   1.000
_cell.length_b   1.000
_cell.length_c   1.000
_cell.angle_alpha   90.00
_cell.angle_beta   90.00
_cell.angle_gamma   90.00
#
_symmetry.space_group_name_H-M   'P 1'
#
loop_
_entity.id
_entity.type
_entity.pdbx_description
1 polymer ?
#
loop_
_entity_poly.entity_id
_entity_poly.type
_entity_poly.pdbx_seq_one_letter_code
_entity_poly.pdbx_strand_id
1 'polypeptide(L)'
;MTCGEVGKLLQRYLDGTLAGGRAARLSAHLEDCRRCGLEADTYELIKKALADSRGQVPSESLARLRAFGERIARGDEPVER
;
A
#
# COMPACT_ATOMS: atom_id res chain seq x y z
N MET A 1 4.92 -22.90 -0.89
CA MET A 1 5.15 -21.98 -2.02
C MET A 1 6.63 -21.97 -2.33
N THR A 2 7.02 -21.70 -3.57
CA THR A 2 8.43 -21.58 -3.97
C THR A 2 8.92 -20.14 -3.83
N CYS A 3 10.23 -19.93 -3.66
CA CYS A 3 10.80 -18.57 -3.60
C CYS A 3 10.47 -17.73 -4.85
N GLY A 4 10.40 -18.38 -6.03
CA GLY A 4 10.05 -17.70 -7.28
C GLY A 4 8.58 -17.23 -7.33
N GLU A 5 7.66 -18.00 -6.74
CA GLU A 5 6.27 -17.56 -6.56
C GLU A 5 6.17 -16.42 -5.54
N VAL A 6 6.95 -16.48 -4.46
CA VAL A 6 6.99 -15.42 -3.45
C VAL A 6 7.46 -14.11 -4.06
N GLY A 7 8.56 -14.09 -4.82
CA GLY A 7 9.04 -12.85 -5.47
C GLY A 7 7.99 -12.19 -6.38
N LYS A 8 7.16 -12.99 -7.07
CA LYS A 8 6.07 -12.47 -7.92
C LYS A 8 4.90 -11.88 -7.12
N LEU A 9 4.70 -12.34 -5.88
CA LEU A 9 3.53 -11.99 -5.06
C LEU A 9 3.87 -11.04 -3.90
N LEU A 10 5.16 -10.86 -3.60
CA LEU A 10 5.63 -10.13 -2.43
C LEU A 10 5.09 -8.70 -2.38
N GLN A 11 5.16 -7.94 -3.48
CA GLN A 11 4.64 -6.57 -3.51
C GLN A 11 3.13 -6.51 -3.22
N ARG A 12 2.34 -7.39 -3.83
CA ARG A 12 0.89 -7.48 -3.58
C ARG A 12 0.57 -7.85 -2.14
N TYR A 13 1.36 -8.73 -1.54
CA TYR A 13 1.25 -9.07 -0.13
C TYR A 13 1.55 -7.85 0.75
N LEU A 14 2.67 -7.16 0.50
CA LEU A 14 3.06 -5.96 1.24
C LEU A 14 2.11 -4.76 1.02
N ASP A 15 1.32 -4.77 -0.05
CA ASP A 15 0.28 -3.77 -0.33
C ASP A 15 -1.11 -4.18 0.22
N GLY A 16 -1.22 -5.36 0.85
CA GLY A 16 -2.50 -5.86 1.37
C GLY A 16 -3.52 -6.27 0.30
N THR A 17 -3.12 -6.43 -0.96
CA THR A 17 -4.01 -6.74 -2.10
C THR A 17 -4.03 -8.23 -2.48
N LEU A 18 -3.30 -9.06 -1.73
CA LEU A 18 -3.25 -10.49 -1.92
C LEU A 18 -4.39 -11.18 -1.16
N ALA A 19 -5.13 -12.07 -1.82
CA ALA A 19 -6.23 -12.81 -1.20
C ALA A 19 -5.76 -13.61 0.03
N GLY A 20 -6.58 -13.65 1.09
CA GLY A 20 -6.19 -14.14 2.42
C GLY A 20 -5.53 -15.52 2.45
N GLY A 21 -6.06 -16.50 1.70
CA GLY A 21 -5.46 -17.84 1.63
C GLY A 21 -4.06 -17.87 0.98
N ARG A 22 -3.78 -16.97 0.03
CA ARG A 22 -2.44 -16.81 -0.54
C ARG A 22 -1.53 -15.98 0.36
N ALA A 23 -2.07 -14.97 1.04
CA ALA A 23 -1.34 -14.17 2.01
C ALA A 23 -0.81 -15.03 3.16
N ALA A 24 -1.63 -15.92 3.73
CA ALA A 24 -1.21 -16.84 4.79
C ALA A 24 -0.08 -17.78 4.36
N ARG A 25 -0.17 -18.37 3.15
CA ARG A 25 0.90 -19.25 2.62
C ARG A 25 2.19 -18.50 2.33
N LEU A 26 2.10 -17.25 1.90
CA LEU A 26 3.28 -16.42 1.66
C LEU A 26 3.92 -16.02 2.99
N SER A 27 3.14 -15.59 3.98
CA SER A 27 3.59 -15.30 5.34
C SER A 27 4.34 -16.48 5.95
N ALA A 28 3.79 -17.69 5.91
CA ALA A 28 4.48 -18.88 6.38
C ALA A 28 5.84 -19.12 5.66
N HIS A 29 5.91 -18.86 4.35
CA HIS A 29 7.18 -18.98 3.63
C HIS A 29 8.20 -17.91 4.02
N LEU A 30 7.77 -16.68 4.34
CA LEU A 30 8.67 -15.62 4.81
C LEU A 30 9.31 -15.98 6.16
N GLU A 31 8.56 -16.65 7.02
CA GLU A 31 9.05 -17.17 8.32
C GLU A 31 10.05 -18.32 8.13
N ASP A 32 9.77 -19.25 7.20
CA ASP A 32 10.61 -20.43 6.96
C ASP A 32 11.86 -20.14 6.10
N CYS A 33 11.79 -19.17 5.18
CA CYS A 33 12.85 -18.89 4.23
C CYS A 33 13.55 -17.56 4.53
N ARG A 34 14.71 -17.65 5.19
CA ARG A 34 15.54 -16.48 5.54
C ARG A 34 15.78 -15.50 4.38
N ARG A 35 16.03 -16.00 3.16
CA ARG A 35 16.29 -15.13 1.99
C ARG A 35 15.05 -14.30 1.65
N CYS A 36 13.88 -14.93 1.61
CA CYS A 36 12.63 -14.25 1.28
C CYS A 36 12.17 -13.34 2.43
N GLY A 37 12.38 -13.74 3.69
CA GLY A 37 12.13 -12.88 4.85
C GLY A 37 12.95 -11.59 4.78
N LEU A 38 14.27 -11.68 4.58
CA LEU A 38 15.15 -10.50 4.44
C LEU A 38 14.75 -9.59 3.27
N GLU A 39 14.31 -10.18 2.16
CA GLU A 39 13.80 -9.42 1.02
C GLU A 39 12.52 -8.64 1.40
N ALA A 40 11.59 -9.28 2.11
CA ALA A 40 10.39 -8.63 2.62
C ALA A 40 10.72 -7.47 3.58
N ASP A 41 11.60 -7.72 4.56
CA ASP A 41 12.05 -6.70 5.53
C ASP A 41 12.67 -5.49 4.82
N THR A 42 13.48 -5.74 3.79
CA THR A 42 14.11 -4.68 2.99
C THR A 42 13.06 -3.82 2.30
N TYR A 43 12.03 -4.43 1.71
CA TYR A 43 10.94 -3.68 1.10
C TYR A 43 10.11 -2.91 2.12
N GLU A 44 9.83 -3.46 3.30
CA GLU A 44 9.14 -2.74 4.36
C GLU A 44 9.92 -1.51 4.84
N LEU A 45 11.24 -1.63 5.00
CA LEU A 45 12.12 -0.51 5.33
C LEU A 45 12.09 0.58 4.26
N ILE A 46 12.15 0.21 2.98
CA ILE A 46 12.03 1.17 1.86
C ILE A 46 10.67 1.87 1.90
N LYS A 47 9.56 1.12 2.08
CA LYS A 47 8.22 1.69 2.16
C LYS A 47 8.10 2.66 3.33
N LYS A 48 8.65 2.32 4.48
CA LYS A 48 8.68 3.20 5.65
C LYS A 48 9.48 4.47 5.38
N ALA A 49 10.70 4.35 4.85
CA ALA A 49 11.51 5.52 4.50
C ALA A 49 10.80 6.43 3.49
N LEU A 50 10.13 5.86 2.49
CA LEU A 50 9.33 6.62 1.53
C LEU A 50 8.14 7.30 2.21
N ALA A 51 7.43 6.61 3.10
CA ALA A 51 6.31 7.20 3.86
C ALA A 51 6.79 8.35 4.76
N ASP A 52 7.91 8.18 5.45
CA ASP A 52 8.51 9.20 6.31
C ASP A 52 9.02 10.41 5.50
N SER A 53 9.48 10.18 4.27
CA SER A 53 9.92 11.23 3.35
C SER A 53 8.78 12.01 2.69
N ARG A 54 7.54 11.52 2.77
CA ARG A 54 6.40 12.26 2.22
C ARG A 54 6.23 13.56 3.00
N GLY A 55 6.35 14.67 2.28
CA GLY A 55 5.98 15.98 2.83
C GLY A 55 4.56 15.96 3.38
N GLN A 56 4.33 16.70 4.46
CA GLN A 56 2.99 16.83 5.02
C GLN A 56 2.05 17.42 3.96
N VAL A 57 0.92 16.76 3.72
CA VAL A 57 -0.11 17.32 2.85
C VAL A 57 -0.66 18.57 3.53
N PRO A 58 -0.60 19.76 2.89
CA PRO A 58 -1.14 20.98 3.50
C PRO A 58 -2.61 20.78 3.90
N SER A 59 -2.97 21.19 5.11
CA SER A 59 -4.31 21.03 5.67
C SER A 59 -5.39 21.66 4.77
N GLU A 60 -5.07 22.77 4.12
CA GLU A 60 -5.91 23.44 3.12
C GLU A 60 -6.22 22.55 1.90
N SER A 61 -5.24 21.78 1.41
CA SER A 61 -5.43 20.85 0.29
C SER A 61 -6.40 19.74 0.68
N LEU A 62 -6.28 19.22 1.92
CA LEU A 62 -7.22 18.24 2.46
C LEU A 62 -8.63 18.84 2.64
N ALA A 63 -8.73 20.06 3.13
CA ALA A 63 -10.01 20.75 3.29
C ALA A 63 -10.71 20.97 1.94
N ARG A 64 -9.98 21.43 0.92
CA ARG A 64 -10.50 21.59 -0.45
C ARG A 64 -10.97 20.25 -1.03
N LEU A 65 -10.22 19.18 -0.82
CA LEU A 65 -10.58 17.85 -1.31
C LEU A 65 -11.85 17.31 -0.64
N ARG A 66 -12.02 17.51 0.68
CA ARG A 66 -13.25 17.13 1.39
C ARG A 66 -14.46 17.91 0.89
N ALA A 67 -14.34 19.24 0.80
CA ALA A 67 -15.42 20.09 0.30
C ALA A 67 -15.83 19.72 -1.14
N PHE A 68 -14.87 19.34 -1.98
CA PHE A 68 -15.16 18.82 -3.31
C PHE A 68 -15.91 17.49 -3.27
N GLY A 69 -15.49 16.53 -2.44
CA GLY A 69 -16.19 15.26 -2.27
C GLY A 69 -17.63 15.42 -1.78
N GLU A 70 -17.88 16.37 -0.86
CA GLU A 70 -19.22 16.71 -0.40
C GLU A 70 -20.11 17.28 -1.52
N ARG A 71 -19.56 18.10 -2.43
CA ARG A 71 -20.29 18.60 -3.60
C ARG A 71 -20.68 17.48 -4.55
N ILE A 72 -19.75 16.57 -4.87
CA ILE A 72 -20.04 15.39 -5.70
C ILE A 72 -21.15 14.54 -5.04
N ALA A 73 -21.05 14.29 -3.74
CA ALA A 73 -22.04 13.49 -3.02
C ALA A 73 -23.45 14.12 -3.02
N ARG A 74 -23.53 15.45 -3.09
CA ARG A 74 -24.79 16.20 -3.24
C ARG A 74 -25.33 16.25 -4.67
N GLY A 75 -24.54 15.81 -5.66
CA GLY A 75 -24.90 15.88 -7.08
C GLY A 75 -24.65 17.24 -7.72
N ASP A 76 -23.84 18.10 -7.10
CA ASP A 76 -23.46 19.39 -7.66
C ASP A 76 -22.50 19.17 -8.85
N GLU A 77 -22.69 19.86 -9.97
CA GLU A 77 -21.73 19.82 -11.07
C GLU A 77 -20.38 20.44 -10.66
N PRO A 78 -19.24 19.88 -11.11
CA PRO A 78 -17.93 20.46 -10.84
C PRO A 78 -17.89 21.88 -11.41
N VAL A 79 -17.40 22.85 -10.61
CA VAL A 79 -17.10 24.18 -11.11
C VAL A 79 -15.90 24.06 -12.05
N GLU A 80 -16.16 24.01 -13.36
CA GLU A 80 -15.13 24.16 -14.38
C GLU A 80 -14.49 25.55 -14.23
N ARG A 81 -13.17 25.58 -14.23
CA ARG A 81 -12.37 26.81 -14.12
C ARG A 81 -11.74 27.15 -15.45
#